data_AF-A0A938EIK8-F1
#
_entry.id   AF-A0A938EIK8-F1
#
_cell.length_a   1.000
_cell.length_b   1.000
_cell.length_c   1.000
_cell.angle_alpha   90.00
_cell.angle_beta   90.00
_cell.angle_gamma   90.00
#
_symmetry.space_group_name_H-M   'P 1'
#
loop_
_entity.id
_entity.type
_entity.pdbx_description
1 polymer ?
#
loop_
_entity_poly.entity_id
_entity_poly.type
_entity_poly.pdbx_seq_one_letter_code
_entity_poly.pdbx_strand_id
1 'polypeptide(L)'
;MNVTIEPEARIAFAAPDERGWSELTVTRQDLAESVPGEVLARVVHVSDTHVCDAESPARLEYLDRLSDPDSIYRLRLGEVGTYRPQEILTVQVLTSLVEAINAHAADVDAVIVTGDLIDNAQANEQSWCAQVLNGGRIEPWSGDPQVSQWVGSSEGHPWDARYWHPDGPAGGAGPDMPTSRFGYPLIPGLVEAARRPVVSPGVSVPWYAVPGNHDALLQGTVAPDPELRSLAVGDRRVVGLPPGGTPLLTLEGVAPLGPARYVHTPASPTVPIAADERRRLLEREELNSPWVRDVGGVRFIAMDTVNPYGGWQGSIGAAHLAWLRDVLEQSADRYVIVTSHHPSWCLTNAYTRDEPRHLAAEVVHLLLDHPQVIAWFSGHVHAHASLWHERADRSGFWEITTASMIDWPQQARVVEIIRADGAIAMRSTLLDHAAPVSWSADGLDDHGGLASISRVLSANDYHDRDGIQAVREGLPDARNTVWWQPDPLASAGR
;
A
#
# COMPACT_ATOMS: atom_id res chain seq x y z
N MET A 1 22.30 -5.68 16.56
CA MET A 1 22.35 -4.36 17.22
C MET A 1 20.98 -3.74 17.01
N ASN A 2 20.21 -3.52 18.06
CA ASN A 2 18.88 -2.89 17.94
C ASN A 2 19.11 -1.43 17.56
N VAL A 3 18.81 -1.09 16.30
CA VAL A 3 18.75 0.32 15.88
C VAL A 3 17.40 0.82 16.36
N THR A 4 17.36 1.34 17.59
CA THR A 4 16.32 2.30 17.98
C THR A 4 16.60 3.53 17.11
N ILE A 5 15.79 3.76 16.08
CA ILE A 5 15.82 5.04 15.37
C ILE A 5 15.39 6.07 16.42
N GLU A 6 16.35 6.88 16.86
CA GLU A 6 16.09 8.03 17.74
C GLU A 6 14.94 8.84 17.11
N PRO A 7 13.93 9.28 17.85
CA PRO A 7 12.74 9.93 17.29
C PRO A 7 13.07 11.20 16.47
N GLU A 8 14.28 11.74 16.59
CA GLU A 8 14.79 12.86 15.80
C GLU A 8 15.48 12.46 14.48
N ALA A 9 15.34 11.23 13.99
CA ALA A 9 16.00 10.76 12.77
C ALA A 9 15.04 10.61 11.58
N ARG A 10 15.50 11.01 10.39
CA ARG A 10 14.83 10.83 9.09
C ARG A 10 15.75 10.10 8.13
N ILE A 11 15.21 9.12 7.42
CA ILE A 11 15.89 8.51 6.28
C ILE A 11 15.85 9.49 5.09
N ALA A 12 17.01 9.75 4.50
CA ALA A 12 17.17 10.67 3.37
C ALA A 12 18.14 10.10 2.34
N PHE A 13 18.02 10.59 1.11
CA PHE A 13 18.90 10.23 0.00
C PHE A 13 20.30 10.82 0.18
N ALA A 14 21.33 10.01 -0.05
CA ALA A 14 22.67 10.48 -0.39
C ALA A 14 22.67 11.14 -1.78
N ALA A 15 23.79 11.76 -2.15
CA ALA A 15 23.97 12.21 -3.53
C ALA A 15 23.94 11.00 -4.49
N PRO A 16 23.18 11.06 -5.60
CA PRO A 16 23.13 9.98 -6.56
C PRO A 16 24.48 9.77 -7.24
N ASP A 17 24.77 8.52 -7.61
CA ASP A 17 25.90 8.14 -8.46
C ASP A 17 25.67 8.51 -9.93
N GLU A 18 26.62 8.15 -10.80
CA GLU A 18 26.55 8.43 -12.24
C GLU A 18 25.36 7.75 -12.97
N ARG A 19 24.76 6.71 -12.35
CA ARG A 19 23.58 6.00 -12.87
C ARG A 19 22.29 6.45 -12.20
N GLY A 20 22.35 7.45 -11.32
CA GLY A 20 21.21 7.97 -10.58
C GLY A 20 20.82 7.13 -9.36
N TRP A 21 21.63 6.15 -8.95
CA TRP A 21 21.40 5.38 -7.74
C TRP A 21 21.82 6.18 -6.52
N SER A 22 20.95 6.28 -5.53
CA SER A 22 21.19 6.98 -4.26
C SER A 22 21.17 6.02 -3.10
N GLU A 23 22.26 5.96 -2.35
CA GLU A 23 22.28 5.29 -1.05
C GLU A 23 21.41 6.04 -0.03
N LEU A 24 20.99 5.34 1.02
CA LEU A 24 20.20 5.93 2.11
C LEU A 24 21.10 6.35 3.27
N THR A 25 20.79 7.51 3.83
CA THR A 25 21.48 8.11 4.99
C THR A 25 20.47 8.46 6.06
N VAL A 26 20.95 8.70 7.27
CA VAL A 26 20.11 9.21 8.36
C VAL A 26 20.47 10.67 8.62
N THR A 27 19.44 11.51 8.64
CA THR A 27 19.52 12.94 8.93
C THR A 27 18.65 13.28 10.13
N ARG A 28 18.73 14.50 10.65
CA ARG A 28 17.85 14.97 11.73
C ARG A 28 16.48 15.34 11.15
N GLN A 29 15.39 14.96 11.81
CA GLN A 29 14.04 15.43 11.53
C GLN A 29 13.54 16.33 12.66
N ASP A 30 12.68 17.28 12.30
CA ASP A 30 11.85 17.97 13.27
C ASP A 30 10.72 17.04 13.72
N LEU A 31 10.56 16.95 15.03
CA LEU A 31 9.43 16.28 15.65
C LEU A 31 8.26 17.24 15.76
N ALA A 32 7.04 16.70 15.69
CA ALA A 32 5.85 17.47 16.03
C ALA A 32 5.94 17.96 17.48
N GLU A 33 5.61 19.23 17.71
CA GLU A 33 5.59 19.83 19.05
C GLU A 33 4.72 19.02 20.01
N SER A 34 5.10 18.97 21.28
CA SER A 34 4.28 18.34 22.32
C SER A 34 3.00 19.15 22.52
N VAL A 35 1.86 18.48 22.55
CA VAL A 35 0.57 19.14 22.78
C VAL A 35 0.07 18.86 24.20
N PRO A 36 -0.18 19.89 25.02
CA PRO A 36 -0.81 19.69 26.33
C PRO A 36 -2.30 19.36 26.16
N GLY A 37 -2.78 18.33 26.85
CA GLY A 37 -4.19 17.95 26.80
C GLY A 37 -4.45 16.52 27.28
N GLU A 38 -5.72 16.12 27.25
CA GLU A 38 -6.15 14.75 27.46
C GLU A 38 -5.95 13.96 26.16
N VAL A 39 -5.15 12.89 26.19
CA VAL A 39 -5.03 12.00 25.03
C VAL A 39 -6.25 11.08 24.99
N LEU A 40 -7.05 11.25 23.94
CA LEU A 40 -8.27 10.49 23.72
C LEU A 40 -7.98 9.12 23.10
N ALA A 41 -7.04 9.05 22.16
CA ALA A 41 -6.55 7.79 21.61
C ALA A 41 -5.15 7.97 20.98
N ARG A 42 -4.38 6.89 20.93
CA ARG A 42 -3.12 6.78 20.18
C ARG A 42 -3.21 5.60 19.24
N VAL A 43 -3.12 5.85 17.94
CA VAL A 43 -3.22 4.79 16.93
C VAL A 43 -2.01 4.81 16.00
N VAL A 44 -1.64 3.64 15.47
CA VAL A 44 -0.75 3.56 14.32
C VAL A 44 -1.61 3.46 13.07
N HIS A 45 -1.44 4.40 12.14
CA HIS A 45 -2.05 4.36 10.82
C HIS A 45 -1.06 3.75 9.83
N VAL A 46 -1.43 2.59 9.27
CA VAL A 46 -0.71 1.85 8.24
C VAL A 46 -1.55 1.83 6.98
N SER A 47 -0.92 1.82 5.81
CA SER A 47 -1.64 1.66 4.55
C SER A 47 -0.84 0.89 3.52
N ASP A 48 -1.53 0.27 2.57
CA ASP A 48 -0.96 -0.24 1.32
C ASP A 48 0.27 -1.14 1.63
N THR A 49 0.02 -2.24 2.35
CA THR A 49 1.09 -3.19 2.69
C THR A 49 1.47 -4.07 1.50
N HIS A 50 0.54 -4.27 0.56
CA HIS A 50 0.71 -5.07 -0.66
C HIS A 50 1.48 -6.37 -0.43
N VAL A 51 1.08 -7.18 0.56
CA VAL A 51 1.64 -8.53 0.67
C VAL A 51 1.36 -9.26 -0.63
N CYS A 52 2.44 -9.59 -1.35
CA CYS A 52 2.39 -9.90 -2.78
C CYS A 52 2.96 -11.29 -3.06
N ASP A 53 2.23 -12.06 -3.86
CA ASP A 53 2.72 -13.28 -4.50
C ASP A 53 3.34 -12.92 -5.86
N ALA A 54 4.62 -12.57 -5.85
CA ALA A 54 5.39 -12.26 -7.05
C ALA A 54 5.48 -13.45 -8.05
N GLU A 55 5.14 -14.66 -7.61
CA GLU A 55 5.13 -15.88 -8.42
C GLU A 55 3.76 -16.19 -9.02
N SER A 56 2.75 -15.33 -8.79
CA SER A 56 1.41 -15.51 -9.32
C SER A 56 1.39 -15.41 -10.85
N PRO A 57 0.63 -16.28 -11.56
CA PRO A 57 0.52 -16.28 -13.02
C PRO A 57 -0.43 -15.21 -13.56
N ALA A 58 -1.29 -14.64 -12.70
CA ALA A 58 -2.30 -13.65 -13.07
C ALA A 58 -1.77 -12.23 -13.12
N ARG A 59 -0.59 -11.97 -12.53
CA ARG A 59 0.06 -10.66 -12.54
C ARG A 59 0.29 -10.15 -13.96
N LEU A 60 0.31 -8.83 -14.11
CA LEU A 60 0.42 -8.13 -15.38
C LEU A 60 1.78 -7.41 -15.51
N GLU A 61 2.86 -7.96 -14.97
CA GLU A 61 4.19 -7.33 -14.97
C GLU A 61 4.67 -6.98 -16.39
N TYR A 62 4.18 -7.69 -17.41
CA TYR A 62 4.51 -7.44 -18.81
C TYR A 62 3.94 -6.12 -19.35
N LEU A 63 2.91 -5.56 -18.71
CA LEU A 63 2.37 -4.25 -19.05
C LEU A 63 3.29 -3.13 -18.57
N ASP A 64 3.95 -3.32 -17.43
CA ASP A 64 4.78 -2.29 -16.80
C ASP A 64 5.92 -1.82 -17.71
N ARG A 65 6.62 -2.77 -18.33
CA ARG A 65 7.72 -2.51 -19.26
C ARG A 65 7.33 -1.71 -20.51
N LEU A 66 6.03 -1.67 -20.84
CA LEU A 66 5.51 -0.87 -21.95
C LEU A 66 5.55 0.63 -21.62
N SER A 67 5.73 0.98 -20.34
CA SER A 67 5.89 2.35 -19.85
C SER A 67 7.26 2.64 -19.20
N ASP A 68 8.24 1.77 -19.43
CA ASP A 68 9.63 2.01 -19.03
C ASP A 68 10.13 3.38 -19.54
N PRO A 69 11.13 3.98 -18.88
CA PRO A 69 11.66 5.30 -19.25
C PRO A 69 12.08 5.48 -20.71
N ASP A 70 12.48 4.40 -21.39
CA ASP A 70 12.88 4.41 -22.80
C ASP A 70 11.75 4.06 -23.78
N SER A 71 10.54 3.82 -23.30
CA SER A 71 9.37 3.53 -24.13
C SER A 71 8.79 4.82 -24.73
N ILE A 72 8.53 4.81 -26.03
CA ILE A 72 7.82 5.90 -26.72
C ILE A 72 6.37 6.06 -26.24
N TYR A 73 5.81 5.04 -25.59
CA TYR A 73 4.43 5.06 -25.08
C TYR A 73 4.33 5.64 -23.67
N ARG A 74 5.44 5.85 -22.97
CA ARG A 74 5.46 6.35 -21.59
C ARG A 74 4.67 7.65 -21.42
N LEU A 75 4.80 8.59 -22.36
CA LEU A 75 4.06 9.86 -22.34
C LEU A 75 2.54 9.68 -22.35
N ARG A 76 2.05 8.54 -22.88
CA ARG A 76 0.62 8.22 -22.96
C ARG A 76 0.15 7.31 -21.84
N LEU A 77 0.98 6.34 -21.44
CA LEU A 77 0.63 5.34 -20.44
C LEU A 77 0.83 5.86 -19.02
N GLY A 78 1.77 6.78 -18.80
CA GLY A 78 2.13 7.23 -17.45
C GLY A 78 2.74 6.11 -16.63
N GLU A 79 2.68 6.20 -15.31
CA GLU A 79 3.02 5.08 -14.43
C GLU A 79 1.94 3.99 -14.54
N VAL A 80 2.35 2.72 -14.60
CA VAL A 80 1.43 1.56 -14.73
C VAL A 80 1.30 0.83 -13.40
N GLY A 81 2.40 0.61 -12.67
CA GLY A 81 2.40 0.13 -11.29
C GLY A 81 2.14 -1.37 -11.12
N THR A 82 2.39 -2.17 -12.17
CA THR A 82 2.13 -3.63 -12.19
C THR A 82 3.35 -4.49 -11.86
N TYR A 83 4.54 -3.91 -11.77
CA TYR A 83 5.78 -4.57 -11.37
C TYR A 83 6.64 -3.61 -10.55
N ARG A 84 7.27 -4.13 -9.48
CA ARG A 84 8.32 -3.42 -8.73
C ARG A 84 9.49 -4.36 -8.45
N PRO A 85 10.75 -3.91 -8.56
CA PRO A 85 11.92 -4.75 -8.24
C PRO A 85 11.91 -5.34 -6.82
N GLN A 86 11.29 -4.65 -5.86
CA GLN A 86 11.22 -5.06 -4.45
C GLN A 86 9.96 -5.86 -4.07
N GLU A 87 9.03 -6.14 -4.98
CA GLU A 87 7.71 -6.72 -4.65
C GLU A 87 7.77 -8.09 -3.97
N ILE A 88 8.83 -8.87 -4.25
CA ILE A 88 9.07 -10.19 -3.64
C ILE A 88 9.44 -10.10 -2.13
N LEU A 89 9.74 -8.90 -1.62
CA LEU A 89 10.23 -8.67 -0.25
C LEU A 89 9.15 -8.14 0.72
N THR A 90 7.88 -8.15 0.30
CA THR A 90 6.77 -7.49 1.03
C THR A 90 6.46 -8.12 2.39
N VAL A 91 6.60 -9.44 2.53
CA VAL A 91 6.42 -10.15 3.81
C VAL A 91 7.47 -9.72 4.84
N GLN A 92 8.72 -9.53 4.42
CA GLN A 92 9.83 -9.11 5.26
C GLN A 92 9.67 -7.65 5.71
N VAL A 93 9.21 -6.77 4.81
CA VAL A 93 8.89 -5.37 5.12
C VAL A 93 7.77 -5.30 6.15
N LEU A 94 6.65 -6.01 5.94
CA LEU A 94 5.54 -6.00 6.89
C LEU A 94 5.95 -6.60 8.24
N THR A 95 6.75 -7.67 8.26
CA THR A 95 7.27 -8.24 9.51
C THR A 95 8.13 -7.22 10.27
N SER A 96 9.01 -6.50 9.56
CA SER A 96 9.82 -5.42 10.15
C SER A 96 8.96 -4.26 10.67
N LEU A 97 7.83 -3.95 10.02
CA LEU A 97 6.90 -2.93 10.50
C LEU A 97 6.20 -3.38 11.79
N VAL A 98 5.77 -4.66 11.86
CA VAL A 98 5.18 -5.22 13.08
C VAL A 98 6.15 -5.12 14.26
N GLU A 99 7.44 -5.37 14.05
CA GLU A 99 8.47 -5.19 15.08
C GLU A 99 8.58 -3.73 15.55
N ALA A 100 8.53 -2.77 14.61
CA ALA A 100 8.54 -1.34 14.95
C ALA A 100 7.30 -0.93 15.75
N ILE A 101 6.10 -1.40 15.35
CA ILE A 101 4.85 -1.15 16.08
C ILE A 101 4.93 -1.74 17.50
N ASN A 102 5.41 -2.97 17.63
CA ASN A 102 5.51 -3.65 18.91
C ASN A 102 6.47 -2.97 19.89
N ALA A 103 7.50 -2.28 19.38
CA ALA A 103 8.39 -1.47 20.21
C ALA A 103 7.65 -0.31 20.92
N HIS A 104 6.49 0.11 20.41
CA HIS A 104 5.64 1.17 20.95
C HIS A 104 4.30 0.68 21.52
N ALA A 105 4.10 -0.63 21.62
CA ALA A 105 2.80 -1.22 21.99
C ALA A 105 2.24 -0.77 23.36
N ALA A 106 3.11 -0.37 24.30
CA ALA A 106 2.68 0.12 25.61
C ALA A 106 1.93 1.46 25.55
N ASP A 107 2.15 2.24 24.48
CA ASP A 107 1.62 3.60 24.30
C ASP A 107 0.64 3.68 23.12
N VAL A 108 0.21 2.55 22.54
CA VAL A 108 -0.68 2.50 21.38
C VAL A 108 -1.96 1.73 21.73
N ASP A 109 -3.11 2.30 21.42
CA ASP A 109 -4.42 1.68 21.67
C ASP A 109 -4.83 0.69 20.56
N ALA A 110 -4.48 0.99 19.30
CA ALA A 110 -4.78 0.14 18.15
C ALA A 110 -3.93 0.47 16.90
N VAL A 111 -3.89 -0.47 15.95
CA VAL A 111 -3.44 -0.23 14.57
C VAL A 111 -4.65 -0.12 13.65
N ILE A 112 -4.69 0.93 12.83
CA ILE A 112 -5.68 1.13 11.78
C ILE A 112 -4.99 0.94 10.44
N VAL A 113 -5.46 -0.03 9.64
CA VAL A 113 -4.93 -0.30 8.30
C VAL A 113 -5.93 0.16 7.25
N THR A 114 -5.58 1.16 6.43
CA THR A 114 -6.47 1.76 5.43
C THR A 114 -6.50 0.99 4.11
N GLY A 115 -6.55 -0.33 4.16
CA GLY A 115 -6.71 -1.21 2.99
C GLY A 115 -5.41 -1.54 2.25
N ASP A 116 -5.59 -2.32 1.19
CA ASP A 116 -4.52 -2.89 0.35
C ASP A 116 -3.50 -3.67 1.19
N LEU A 117 -4.06 -4.58 1.99
CA LEU A 117 -3.27 -5.52 2.78
C LEU A 117 -2.51 -6.49 1.87
N ILE A 118 -3.16 -6.90 0.78
CA ILE A 118 -2.65 -7.82 -0.25
C ILE A 118 -2.68 -7.15 -1.61
N ASP A 119 -2.14 -7.80 -2.65
CA ASP A 119 -1.94 -7.16 -3.95
C ASP A 119 -2.86 -7.67 -5.08
N ASN A 120 -3.20 -8.97 -5.09
CA ASN A 120 -3.86 -9.65 -6.21
C ASN A 120 -5.21 -10.26 -5.85
N ALA A 121 -5.79 -9.90 -4.70
CA ALA A 121 -6.97 -10.53 -4.14
C ALA A 121 -6.83 -12.06 -4.02
N GLN A 122 -5.63 -12.57 -3.68
CA GLN A 122 -5.36 -14.00 -3.60
C GLN A 122 -5.39 -14.55 -2.17
N ALA A 123 -5.82 -15.80 -2.01
CA ALA A 123 -5.94 -16.45 -0.72
C ALA A 123 -4.60 -16.75 -0.04
N ASN A 124 -3.53 -17.03 -0.80
CA ASN A 124 -2.18 -17.18 -0.25
C ASN A 124 -1.64 -15.87 0.29
N GLU A 125 -1.79 -14.76 -0.44
CA GLU A 125 -1.42 -13.43 0.03
C GLU A 125 -2.18 -13.07 1.31
N GLN A 126 -3.49 -13.33 1.35
CA GLN A 126 -4.32 -13.09 2.54
C GLN A 126 -3.82 -13.91 3.74
N SER A 127 -3.49 -15.18 3.50
CA SER A 127 -2.95 -16.07 4.52
C SER A 127 -1.60 -15.59 5.06
N TRP A 128 -0.69 -15.16 4.17
CA TRP A 128 0.61 -14.61 4.57
C TRP A 128 0.44 -13.33 5.39
N CYS A 129 -0.37 -12.38 4.90
CA CYS A 129 -0.64 -11.13 5.60
C CYS A 129 -1.24 -11.38 6.99
N ALA A 130 -2.26 -12.25 7.08
CA ALA A 130 -2.88 -12.62 8.36
C ALA A 130 -1.88 -13.27 9.32
N GLN A 131 -0.95 -14.11 8.84
CA GLN A 131 0.09 -14.72 9.68
C GLN A 131 1.14 -13.70 10.12
N VAL A 132 1.49 -12.71 9.29
CA VAL A 132 2.37 -11.62 9.73
C VAL A 132 1.69 -10.79 10.82
N LEU A 133 0.43 -10.40 10.64
CA LEU A 133 -0.28 -9.53 11.58
C LEU A 133 -0.71 -10.23 12.87
N ASN A 134 -1.10 -11.51 12.81
CA ASN A 134 -1.51 -12.28 14.01
C ASN A 134 -0.35 -13.03 14.67
N GLY A 135 0.81 -13.06 14.03
CA GLY A 135 1.97 -13.85 14.44
C GLY A 135 1.90 -15.28 13.90
N GLY A 136 3.06 -15.78 13.50
CA GLY A 136 3.13 -17.08 12.83
C GLY A 136 4.40 -17.25 12.01
N ARG A 137 4.46 -18.39 11.32
CA ARG A 137 5.53 -18.72 10.38
C ARG A 137 4.97 -18.68 8.97
N ILE A 138 5.49 -17.77 8.17
CA ILE A 138 5.07 -17.49 6.80
C ILE A 138 6.04 -18.16 5.84
N GLU A 139 5.51 -18.76 4.78
CA GLU A 139 6.29 -19.29 3.66
C GLU A 139 5.92 -18.50 2.41
N PRO A 140 6.66 -17.40 2.11
CA PRO A 140 6.31 -16.42 1.08
C PRO A 140 6.68 -16.91 -0.32
N TRP A 141 6.13 -18.05 -0.72
CA TRP A 141 6.32 -18.63 -2.05
C TRP A 141 5.09 -19.42 -2.50
N SER A 142 4.90 -19.48 -3.80
CA SER A 142 3.83 -20.24 -4.44
C SER A 142 4.35 -21.02 -5.65
N GLY A 143 3.62 -22.04 -6.10
CA GLY A 143 4.02 -22.85 -7.27
C GLY A 143 5.17 -23.82 -6.96
N ASP A 144 6.30 -23.69 -7.66
CA ASP A 144 7.40 -24.66 -7.60
C ASP A 144 8.19 -24.48 -6.28
N PRO A 145 8.26 -25.47 -5.38
CA PRO A 145 8.97 -25.33 -4.11
C PRO A 145 10.50 -25.24 -4.23
N GLN A 146 11.08 -25.57 -5.39
CA GLN A 146 12.54 -25.68 -5.56
C GLN A 146 13.18 -24.44 -6.19
N VAL A 147 12.46 -23.78 -7.09
CA VAL A 147 13.00 -22.66 -7.86
C VAL A 147 11.95 -21.57 -8.01
N SER A 148 12.36 -20.32 -7.80
CA SER A 148 11.40 -19.24 -7.95
C SER A 148 11.00 -19.03 -9.40
N GLN A 149 9.71 -18.82 -9.63
CA GLN A 149 9.17 -18.50 -10.95
C GLN A 149 8.81 -17.01 -11.10
N TRP A 150 9.25 -16.15 -10.17
CA TRP A 150 9.15 -14.68 -10.32
C TRP A 150 9.90 -14.17 -11.56
N VAL A 151 9.45 -13.06 -12.15
CA VAL A 151 10.05 -12.51 -13.38
C VAL A 151 11.52 -12.08 -13.25
N GLY A 152 11.97 -11.78 -12.02
CA GLY A 152 13.37 -11.49 -11.70
C GLY A 152 14.24 -12.72 -11.40
N SER A 153 13.67 -13.93 -11.48
CA SER A 153 14.41 -15.18 -11.30
C SER A 153 15.28 -15.49 -12.51
N SER A 154 16.55 -15.84 -12.27
CA SER A 154 17.50 -16.22 -13.32
C SER A 154 17.32 -17.66 -13.81
N GLU A 155 16.68 -18.54 -13.02
CA GLU A 155 16.54 -19.97 -13.32
C GLU A 155 15.11 -20.39 -13.66
N GLY A 156 14.11 -19.91 -12.92
CA GLY A 156 12.73 -20.39 -13.01
C GLY A 156 11.81 -19.58 -13.92
N HIS A 157 12.32 -18.49 -14.52
CA HIS A 157 11.60 -17.69 -15.50
C HIS A 157 12.49 -17.40 -16.72
N PRO A 158 11.96 -17.35 -17.95
CA PRO A 158 12.75 -16.96 -19.11
C PRO A 158 13.39 -15.58 -18.93
N TRP A 159 14.66 -15.47 -19.30
CA TRP A 159 15.41 -14.22 -19.24
C TRP A 159 14.73 -13.12 -20.05
N ASP A 160 14.39 -12.01 -19.38
CA ASP A 160 13.93 -10.77 -20.00
C ASP A 160 14.69 -9.61 -19.36
N ALA A 161 15.48 -8.91 -20.19
CA ALA A 161 16.34 -7.82 -19.76
C ALA A 161 15.55 -6.58 -19.27
N ARG A 162 14.22 -6.56 -19.39
CA ARG A 162 13.38 -5.46 -18.88
C ARG A 162 13.10 -5.55 -17.38
N TYR A 163 13.22 -6.74 -16.79
CA TYR A 163 13.10 -6.93 -15.34
C TYR A 163 14.47 -6.89 -14.67
N TRP A 164 14.48 -6.61 -13.36
CA TRP A 164 15.71 -6.68 -12.58
C TRP A 164 15.98 -8.13 -12.19
N HIS A 165 17.19 -8.61 -12.44
CA HIS A 165 17.63 -9.97 -12.08
C HIS A 165 18.71 -9.88 -11.01
N PRO A 166 18.35 -9.86 -9.72
CA PRO A 166 19.32 -9.66 -8.63
C PRO A 166 20.42 -10.73 -8.61
N ASP A 167 20.09 -11.97 -8.96
CA ASP A 167 21.06 -13.08 -9.00
C ASP A 167 22.06 -12.98 -10.16
N GLY A 168 21.82 -12.05 -11.09
CA GLY A 168 22.63 -11.82 -12.27
C GLY A 168 22.24 -12.68 -13.48
N PRO A 169 22.95 -12.49 -14.61
CA PRO A 169 22.57 -13.09 -15.88
C PRO A 169 22.77 -14.61 -15.93
N ALA A 170 21.72 -15.32 -16.35
CA ALA A 170 21.79 -16.74 -16.66
C ALA A 170 22.39 -17.00 -18.05
N GLY A 171 23.07 -18.15 -18.20
CA GLY A 171 23.39 -18.72 -19.51
C GLY A 171 24.23 -17.87 -20.46
N GLY A 172 24.99 -16.88 -19.97
CA GLY A 172 25.80 -15.97 -20.79
C GLY A 172 25.02 -14.78 -21.38
N ALA A 173 23.82 -14.50 -20.87
CA ALA A 173 23.10 -13.27 -21.19
C ALA A 173 23.89 -12.02 -20.77
N GLY A 174 23.60 -10.89 -21.43
CA GLY A 174 24.08 -9.58 -20.97
C GLY A 174 23.34 -9.12 -19.69
N PRO A 175 23.81 -8.05 -19.04
CA PRO A 175 23.13 -7.50 -17.86
C PRO A 175 21.73 -7.01 -18.21
N ASP A 176 20.82 -7.05 -17.24
CA ASP A 176 19.50 -6.45 -17.37
C ASP A 176 19.55 -4.91 -17.41
N MET A 177 18.44 -4.33 -17.84
CA MET A 177 18.27 -2.89 -18.04
C MET A 177 18.33 -2.12 -16.70
N PRO A 178 17.62 -2.51 -15.62
CA PRO A 178 17.77 -1.90 -14.30
C PRO A 178 19.23 -1.84 -13.80
N THR A 179 19.98 -2.93 -13.91
CA THR A 179 21.37 -3.02 -13.46
C THR A 179 22.29 -2.14 -14.33
N SER A 180 22.17 -2.27 -15.66
CA SER A 180 23.08 -1.62 -16.59
C SER A 180 22.85 -0.12 -16.74
N ARG A 181 21.61 0.35 -16.66
CA ARG A 181 21.24 1.76 -16.88
C ARG A 181 20.98 2.54 -15.61
N PHE A 182 20.50 1.87 -14.57
CA PHE A 182 19.95 2.52 -13.38
C PHE A 182 20.70 2.18 -12.09
N GLY A 183 21.75 1.37 -12.17
CA GLY A 183 22.63 1.09 -11.03
C GLY A 183 22.06 0.08 -10.04
N TYR A 184 21.01 -0.67 -10.42
CA TYR A 184 20.48 -1.71 -9.56
C TYR A 184 21.57 -2.74 -9.23
N PRO A 185 21.66 -3.20 -7.97
CA PRO A 185 22.74 -4.06 -7.53
C PRO A 185 22.56 -5.51 -7.99
N LEU A 186 23.68 -6.23 -8.08
CA LEU A 186 23.67 -7.70 -8.11
C LEU A 186 23.71 -8.21 -6.68
N ILE A 187 22.73 -9.03 -6.32
CA ILE A 187 22.55 -9.64 -5.01
C ILE A 187 22.33 -11.15 -5.20
N PRO A 188 23.40 -11.92 -5.47
CA PRO A 188 23.30 -13.37 -5.64
C PRO A 188 22.68 -14.05 -4.40
N GLY A 189 21.66 -14.87 -4.63
CA GLY A 189 20.87 -15.56 -3.63
C GLY A 189 19.61 -14.82 -3.17
N LEU A 190 19.36 -13.58 -3.62
CA LEU A 190 18.24 -12.77 -3.13
C LEU A 190 16.89 -13.44 -3.38
N VAL A 191 16.66 -13.96 -4.59
CA VAL A 191 15.36 -14.53 -4.99
C VAL A 191 14.97 -15.70 -4.08
N GLU A 192 15.90 -16.62 -3.84
CA GLU A 192 15.64 -17.75 -2.95
C GLU A 192 15.64 -17.33 -1.46
N ALA A 193 16.42 -16.32 -1.09
CA ALA A 193 16.38 -15.76 0.26
C ALA A 193 15.00 -15.15 0.58
N ALA A 194 14.37 -14.46 -0.38
CA ALA A 194 13.05 -13.86 -0.23
C ALA A 194 11.93 -14.89 0.02
N ARG A 195 12.12 -16.12 -0.45
CA ARG A 195 11.18 -17.25 -0.31
C ARG A 195 11.35 -18.02 0.99
N ARG A 196 12.44 -17.75 1.73
CA ARG A 196 12.70 -18.44 2.99
C ARG A 196 11.61 -18.14 4.03
N PRO A 197 11.31 -19.11 4.90
CA PRO A 197 10.32 -18.92 5.93
C PRO A 197 10.64 -17.77 6.88
N VAL A 198 9.67 -16.89 7.12
CA VAL A 198 9.76 -15.74 8.04
C VAL A 198 8.91 -16.02 9.26
N VAL A 199 9.38 -15.63 10.46
CA VAL A 199 8.60 -15.73 11.69
C VAL A 199 8.23 -14.32 12.14
N SER A 200 6.94 -14.02 12.18
CA SER A 200 6.45 -12.73 12.69
C SER A 200 6.01 -12.87 14.15
N PRO A 201 6.31 -11.89 15.01
CA PRO A 201 5.79 -11.86 16.38
C PRO A 201 4.28 -11.55 16.44
N GLY A 202 3.67 -11.07 15.35
CA GLY A 202 2.30 -10.54 15.35
C GLY A 202 2.21 -9.17 16.00
N VAL A 203 1.19 -8.40 15.65
CA VAL A 203 0.91 -7.09 16.26
C VAL A 203 0.43 -7.30 17.69
N SER A 204 1.05 -6.62 18.65
CA SER A 204 0.80 -6.80 20.09
C SER A 204 -0.43 -6.05 20.61
N VAL A 205 -1.07 -5.26 19.76
CA VAL A 205 -2.28 -4.47 20.03
C VAL A 205 -3.38 -4.84 19.03
N PRO A 206 -4.66 -4.54 19.30
CA PRO A 206 -5.73 -4.76 18.32
C PRO A 206 -5.43 -4.03 17.01
N TRP A 207 -5.69 -4.70 15.88
CA TRP A 207 -5.60 -4.10 14.56
C TRP A 207 -6.92 -4.22 13.81
N TYR A 208 -7.25 -3.21 13.00
CA TYR A 208 -8.49 -3.15 12.23
C TYR A 208 -8.19 -2.71 10.81
N ALA A 209 -8.63 -3.50 9.82
CA ALA A 209 -8.40 -3.21 8.41
C ALA A 209 -9.67 -2.74 7.70
N VAL A 210 -9.50 -1.78 6.82
CA VAL A 210 -10.51 -1.26 5.91
C VAL A 210 -10.44 -2.03 4.58
N PRO A 211 -11.55 -2.18 3.82
CA PRO A 211 -11.48 -2.77 2.48
C PRO A 211 -10.64 -1.91 1.53
N GLY A 212 -9.63 -2.49 0.89
CA GLY A 212 -8.87 -1.92 -0.22
C GLY A 212 -9.21 -2.55 -1.58
N ASN A 213 -8.91 -1.85 -2.66
CA ASN A 213 -9.20 -2.36 -4.00
C ASN A 213 -8.29 -3.54 -4.37
N HIS A 214 -7.03 -3.59 -3.94
CA HIS A 214 -6.15 -4.75 -4.15
C HIS A 214 -6.56 -5.97 -3.33
N ASP A 215 -7.30 -5.77 -2.24
CA ASP A 215 -7.87 -6.88 -1.47
C ASP A 215 -8.97 -7.63 -2.24
N ALA A 216 -9.63 -6.96 -3.20
CA ALA A 216 -10.83 -7.44 -3.89
C ALA A 216 -10.69 -7.59 -5.41
N LEU A 217 -9.72 -6.89 -6.01
CA LEU A 217 -9.49 -6.82 -7.45
C LEU A 217 -8.04 -7.23 -7.75
N LEU A 218 -7.82 -7.88 -8.90
CA LEU A 218 -6.46 -8.19 -9.35
C LEU A 218 -5.69 -6.88 -9.58
N GLN A 219 -4.56 -6.72 -8.89
CA GLN A 219 -3.71 -5.52 -8.89
C GLN A 219 -4.55 -4.24 -8.74
N GLY A 220 -5.54 -4.31 -7.85
CA GLY A 220 -6.42 -3.19 -7.53
C GLY A 220 -7.36 -2.74 -8.64
N THR A 221 -7.39 -3.42 -9.79
CA THR A 221 -8.01 -2.86 -10.99
C THR A 221 -9.05 -3.76 -11.61
N VAL A 222 -8.76 -5.05 -11.81
CA VAL A 222 -9.63 -5.93 -12.60
C VAL A 222 -10.48 -6.80 -11.68
N ALA A 223 -11.80 -6.73 -11.85
CA ALA A 223 -12.74 -7.58 -11.12
C ALA A 223 -12.55 -9.07 -11.51
N PRO A 224 -12.49 -10.01 -10.54
CA PRO A 224 -12.39 -11.44 -10.81
C PRO A 224 -13.53 -11.97 -11.70
N ASP A 225 -13.17 -12.72 -12.73
CA ASP A 225 -14.10 -13.48 -13.58
C ASP A 225 -13.68 -14.97 -13.67
N PRO A 226 -14.49 -15.86 -14.29
CA PRO A 226 -14.16 -17.28 -14.38
C PRO A 226 -12.85 -17.59 -15.10
N GLU A 227 -12.46 -16.81 -16.12
CA GLU A 227 -11.21 -17.01 -16.86
C GLU A 227 -10.02 -16.63 -15.96
N LEU A 228 -10.10 -15.48 -15.30
CA LEU A 228 -9.06 -15.00 -14.41
C LEU A 228 -8.87 -15.89 -13.20
N ARG A 229 -9.95 -16.43 -12.63
CA ARG A 229 -9.90 -17.41 -11.54
C ARG A 229 -9.20 -18.69 -11.96
N SER A 230 -9.44 -19.17 -13.19
CA SER A 230 -8.73 -20.33 -13.73
C SER A 230 -7.26 -20.03 -14.00
N LEU A 231 -6.94 -18.81 -14.45
CA LEU A 231 -5.56 -18.39 -14.71
C LEU A 231 -4.75 -18.31 -13.41
N ALA A 232 -5.31 -17.71 -12.35
CA ALA A 232 -4.62 -17.46 -11.08
C ALA A 232 -4.05 -18.74 -10.43
N VAL A 233 -4.73 -19.88 -10.54
CA VAL A 233 -4.28 -21.17 -10.01
C VAL A 233 -3.56 -22.05 -11.04
N GLY A 234 -3.57 -21.65 -12.31
CA GLY A 234 -3.17 -22.46 -13.44
C GLY A 234 -1.67 -22.59 -13.66
N ASP A 235 -1.31 -23.30 -14.73
CA ASP A 235 0.07 -23.67 -15.10
C ASP A 235 0.65 -22.81 -16.24
N ARG A 236 0.03 -21.66 -16.53
CA ARG A 236 0.48 -20.73 -17.57
C ARG A 236 0.49 -19.30 -17.06
N ARG A 237 1.62 -18.61 -17.22
CA ARG A 237 1.73 -17.16 -17.02
C ARG A 237 1.67 -16.43 -18.34
N VAL A 238 0.91 -15.33 -18.40
CA VAL A 238 0.88 -14.42 -19.54
C VAL A 238 2.11 -13.51 -19.51
N VAL A 239 2.86 -13.45 -20.60
CA VAL A 239 4.14 -12.70 -20.66
C VAL A 239 4.14 -11.59 -21.70
N GLY A 240 3.01 -11.34 -22.35
CA GLY A 240 2.94 -10.33 -23.40
C GLY A 240 1.53 -10.10 -23.94
N LEU A 241 1.45 -9.07 -24.79
CA LEU A 241 0.22 -8.67 -25.44
C LEU A 241 -0.30 -9.75 -26.41
N PRO A 242 -1.62 -9.86 -26.61
CA PRO A 242 -2.19 -10.74 -27.62
C PRO A 242 -1.70 -10.39 -29.03
N PRO A 243 -1.70 -11.35 -29.99
CA PRO A 243 -1.34 -11.08 -31.37
C PRO A 243 -2.13 -9.90 -31.96
N GLY A 244 -1.42 -8.92 -32.51
CA GLY A 244 -2.01 -7.68 -33.04
C GLY A 244 -2.38 -6.64 -31.97
N GLY A 245 -2.17 -6.94 -30.69
CA GLY A 245 -2.31 -5.99 -29.59
C GLY A 245 -1.28 -4.88 -29.66
N THR A 246 -1.67 -3.68 -29.20
CA THR A 246 -0.77 -2.52 -29.10
C THR A 246 -0.55 -2.17 -27.63
N PRO A 247 0.53 -1.46 -27.27
CA PRO A 247 0.76 -1.00 -25.91
C PRO A 247 -0.38 -0.15 -25.30
N LEU A 248 -1.28 0.40 -26.13
CA LEU A 248 -2.45 1.14 -25.66
C LEU A 248 -3.48 0.25 -24.95
N LEU A 249 -3.43 -1.08 -25.12
CA LEU A 249 -4.26 -2.01 -24.34
C LEU A 249 -3.99 -1.89 -22.84
N THR A 250 -2.80 -1.44 -22.44
CA THR A 250 -2.49 -1.15 -21.04
C THR A 250 -3.51 -0.21 -20.40
N LEU A 251 -4.03 0.79 -21.14
CA LEU A 251 -5.06 1.72 -20.64
C LEU A 251 -6.39 1.04 -20.27
N GLU A 252 -6.68 -0.14 -20.82
CA GLU A 252 -7.84 -0.95 -20.43
C GLU A 252 -7.54 -1.86 -19.24
N GLY A 253 -6.29 -2.33 -19.14
CA GLY A 253 -5.81 -3.21 -18.06
C GLY A 253 -5.60 -2.50 -16.73
N VAL A 254 -5.19 -1.23 -16.77
CA VAL A 254 -4.98 -0.38 -15.59
C VAL A 254 -5.90 0.85 -15.60
N ALA A 255 -7.14 0.67 -16.05
CA ALA A 255 -8.09 1.77 -16.16
C ALA A 255 -8.43 2.37 -14.78
N PRO A 256 -8.50 3.71 -14.63
CA PRO A 256 -8.94 4.33 -13.38
C PRO A 256 -10.41 4.05 -13.09
N LEU A 257 -11.24 4.01 -14.12
CA LEU A 257 -12.70 3.87 -13.99
C LEU A 257 -13.15 2.53 -14.55
N GLY A 258 -14.12 1.93 -13.87
CA GLY A 258 -14.68 0.65 -14.28
C GLY A 258 -15.48 0.73 -15.60
N PRO A 259 -15.65 -0.41 -16.30
CA PRO A 259 -15.05 -1.69 -15.99
C PRO A 259 -13.63 -1.77 -16.58
N ALA A 260 -12.64 -2.08 -15.75
CA ALA A 260 -11.33 -2.47 -16.24
C ALA A 260 -11.35 -3.91 -16.74
N ARG A 261 -10.41 -4.28 -17.61
CA ARG A 261 -10.41 -5.57 -18.30
C ARG A 261 -9.06 -6.26 -18.21
N TYR A 262 -9.06 -7.55 -17.90
CA TYR A 262 -7.89 -8.39 -18.12
C TYR A 262 -7.65 -8.52 -19.64
N VAL A 263 -6.59 -7.89 -20.16
CA VAL A 263 -6.40 -7.69 -21.62
C VAL A 263 -5.87 -8.90 -22.37
N HIS A 264 -5.74 -10.04 -21.68
CA HIS A 264 -5.34 -11.32 -22.24
C HIS A 264 -6.36 -11.86 -23.25
N THR A 265 -5.89 -12.72 -24.15
CA THR A 265 -6.73 -13.61 -24.97
C THR A 265 -6.09 -14.99 -24.97
N PRO A 266 -6.81 -16.07 -25.31
CA PRO A 266 -6.22 -17.41 -25.41
C PRO A 266 -5.02 -17.55 -26.36
N ALA A 267 -4.81 -16.57 -27.25
CA ALA A 267 -3.67 -16.51 -28.17
C ALA A 267 -2.47 -15.71 -27.64
N SER A 268 -2.59 -15.08 -26.46
CA SER A 268 -1.50 -14.33 -25.85
C SER A 268 -0.29 -15.22 -25.56
N PRO A 269 0.93 -14.69 -25.68
CA PRO A 269 2.13 -15.43 -25.37
C PRO A 269 2.16 -15.78 -23.88
N THR A 270 2.48 -17.03 -23.61
CA THR A 270 2.48 -17.61 -22.26
C THR A 270 3.69 -18.49 -22.06
N VAL A 271 4.15 -18.59 -20.81
CA VAL A 271 5.23 -19.48 -20.38
C VAL A 271 4.69 -20.50 -19.37
N PRO A 272 5.25 -21.71 -19.30
CA PRO A 272 4.89 -22.66 -18.25
C PRO A 272 5.24 -22.10 -16.87
N ILE A 273 4.38 -22.36 -15.90
CA ILE A 273 4.58 -22.07 -14.47
C ILE A 273 3.93 -23.20 -13.66
N ALA A 274 4.38 -23.46 -12.45
CA ALA A 274 3.77 -24.48 -11.60
C ALA A 274 2.40 -23.99 -11.11
N ALA A 275 1.37 -24.83 -11.30
CA ALA A 275 0.03 -24.59 -10.77
C ALA A 275 0.03 -24.62 -9.23
N ASP A 276 -0.84 -23.82 -8.63
CA ASP A 276 -0.97 -23.75 -7.17
C ASP A 276 -2.38 -23.29 -6.77
N GLU A 277 -3.16 -24.17 -6.15
CA GLU A 277 -4.53 -23.89 -5.70
C GLU A 277 -4.59 -22.83 -4.58
N ARG A 278 -3.48 -22.57 -3.88
CA ARG A 278 -3.43 -21.52 -2.85
C ARG A 278 -3.59 -20.12 -3.45
N ARG A 279 -3.32 -19.95 -4.75
CA ARG A 279 -3.42 -18.70 -5.51
C ARG A 279 -4.84 -18.31 -5.91
N ARG A 280 -5.86 -19.07 -5.47
CA ARG A 280 -7.26 -18.77 -5.78
C ARG A 280 -7.60 -17.32 -5.41
N LEU A 281 -8.38 -16.66 -6.27
CA LEU A 281 -8.93 -15.35 -5.95
C LEU A 281 -9.98 -15.48 -4.84
N LEU A 282 -10.03 -14.48 -3.97
CA LEU A 282 -10.94 -14.41 -2.84
C LEU A 282 -12.40 -14.28 -3.29
N GLU A 283 -13.30 -14.88 -2.50
CA GLU A 283 -14.73 -14.63 -2.61
C GLU A 283 -15.15 -13.41 -1.79
N ARG A 284 -16.32 -12.85 -2.12
CA ARG A 284 -16.83 -11.63 -1.46
C ARG A 284 -16.94 -11.75 0.05
N GLU A 285 -17.29 -12.94 0.54
CA GLU A 285 -17.45 -13.22 1.98
C GLU A 285 -16.10 -13.29 2.74
N GLU A 286 -14.99 -13.41 2.01
CA GLU A 286 -13.63 -13.44 2.57
C GLU A 286 -13.00 -12.05 2.62
N LEU A 287 -13.63 -11.04 2.01
CA LEU A 287 -13.13 -9.66 1.97
C LEU A 287 -13.39 -8.94 3.29
N ASN A 288 -12.54 -7.95 3.56
CA ASN A 288 -12.78 -7.00 4.66
C ASN A 288 -14.15 -6.33 4.48
N SER A 289 -14.83 -6.08 5.60
CA SER A 289 -16.15 -5.46 5.63
C SER A 289 -16.13 -4.16 6.43
N PRO A 290 -17.03 -3.20 6.14
CA PRO A 290 -17.22 -2.01 6.98
C PRO A 290 -17.44 -2.34 8.45
N TRP A 291 -16.93 -1.49 9.34
CA TRP A 291 -17.06 -1.67 10.79
C TRP A 291 -17.11 -0.34 11.54
N VAL A 292 -17.59 -0.40 12.78
CA VAL A 292 -17.58 0.71 13.75
C VAL A 292 -16.92 0.21 15.02
N ARG A 293 -15.91 0.92 15.52
CA ARG A 293 -15.16 0.56 16.74
C ARG A 293 -14.83 1.79 17.54
N ASP A 294 -14.94 1.69 18.86
CA ASP A 294 -14.44 2.72 19.76
C ASP A 294 -12.99 2.32 20.15
N VAL A 295 -12.04 3.24 19.97
CA VAL A 295 -10.64 3.11 20.37
C VAL A 295 -10.32 4.29 21.27
N GLY A 296 -10.01 4.01 22.54
CA GLY A 296 -9.96 5.04 23.57
C GLY A 296 -11.29 5.82 23.64
N GLY A 297 -11.20 7.15 23.58
CA GLY A 297 -12.34 8.08 23.57
C GLY A 297 -12.87 8.44 22.17
N VAL A 298 -12.42 7.78 21.11
CA VAL A 298 -12.76 8.11 19.71
C VAL A 298 -13.46 6.95 19.01
N ARG A 299 -14.49 7.25 18.22
CA ARG A 299 -15.17 6.28 17.36
C ARG A 299 -14.56 6.28 15.97
N PHE A 300 -14.08 5.13 15.53
CA PHE A 300 -13.61 4.86 14.18
C PHE A 300 -14.71 4.19 13.35
N ILE A 301 -14.91 4.65 12.11
CA ILE A 301 -15.88 4.11 11.16
C ILE A 301 -15.16 3.76 9.85
N ALA A 302 -15.09 2.48 9.51
CA ALA A 302 -14.54 2.03 8.24
C ALA A 302 -15.57 2.04 7.13
N MET A 303 -15.25 2.76 6.06
CA MET A 303 -16.01 2.85 4.82
C MET A 303 -15.43 1.91 3.77
N ASP A 304 -16.31 1.27 3.01
CA ASP A 304 -15.94 0.57 1.78
C ASP A 304 -16.04 1.54 0.60
N THR A 305 -14.87 1.91 0.07
CA THR A 305 -14.76 2.79 -1.10
C THR A 305 -14.42 2.02 -2.39
N VAL A 306 -14.33 0.69 -2.34
CA VAL A 306 -13.99 -0.14 -3.50
C VAL A 306 -15.16 -0.15 -4.48
N ASN A 307 -14.85 0.00 -5.77
CA ASN A 307 -15.84 -0.24 -6.81
C ASN A 307 -15.76 -1.72 -7.24
N PRO A 308 -16.81 -2.54 -7.00
CA PRO A 308 -16.76 -3.98 -7.25
C PRO A 308 -16.69 -4.35 -8.74
N TYR A 309 -16.85 -3.37 -9.64
CA TYR A 309 -16.78 -3.60 -11.09
C TYR A 309 -15.43 -3.21 -11.69
N GLY A 310 -14.43 -2.94 -10.85
CA GLY A 310 -13.08 -2.63 -11.28
C GLY A 310 -12.84 -1.13 -11.54
N GLY A 311 -11.63 -0.88 -12.03
CA GLY A 311 -11.00 0.43 -11.99
C GLY A 311 -10.37 0.70 -10.63
N TRP A 312 -9.17 1.29 -10.63
CA TRP A 312 -8.45 1.55 -9.39
C TRP A 312 -8.95 2.79 -8.63
N GLN A 313 -9.89 3.58 -9.18
CA GLN A 313 -10.53 4.67 -8.45
C GLN A 313 -11.76 4.21 -7.68
N GLY A 314 -12.04 4.88 -6.57
CA GLY A 314 -13.10 4.52 -5.63
C GLY A 314 -14.43 5.23 -5.84
N SER A 315 -15.44 4.80 -5.09
CA SER A 315 -16.74 5.47 -4.90
C SER A 315 -17.51 4.80 -3.76
N ILE A 316 -18.65 5.35 -3.34
CA ILE A 316 -19.50 4.76 -2.29
C ILE A 316 -20.85 4.35 -2.88
N GLY A 317 -21.31 3.12 -2.59
CA GLY A 317 -22.65 2.65 -2.96
C GLY A 317 -23.77 3.37 -2.18
N ALA A 318 -24.93 3.56 -2.80
CA ALA A 318 -26.07 4.25 -2.18
C ALA A 318 -26.50 3.62 -0.83
N ALA A 319 -26.54 2.29 -0.74
CA ALA A 319 -26.82 1.60 0.51
C ALA A 319 -25.76 1.86 1.59
N HIS A 320 -24.49 1.90 1.20
CA HIS A 320 -23.39 2.17 2.12
C HIS A 320 -23.36 3.64 2.59
N LEU A 321 -23.70 4.60 1.72
CA LEU A 321 -23.81 6.00 2.10
C LEU A 321 -24.98 6.22 3.09
N ALA A 322 -26.11 5.54 2.89
CA ALA A 322 -27.23 5.58 3.81
C ALA A 322 -26.84 5.00 5.19
N TRP A 323 -26.16 3.85 5.21
CA TRP A 323 -25.61 3.28 6.44
C TRP A 323 -24.66 4.24 7.15
N LEU A 324 -23.75 4.89 6.41
CA LEU A 324 -22.79 5.84 6.99
C LEU A 324 -23.52 7.01 7.66
N ARG A 325 -24.56 7.55 7.02
CA ARG A 325 -25.41 8.60 7.61
C ARG A 325 -26.02 8.15 8.93
N ASP A 326 -26.66 6.97 8.95
CA ASP A 326 -27.29 6.45 10.16
C ASP A 326 -26.29 6.26 11.31
N VAL A 327 -25.09 5.75 11.01
CA VAL A 327 -24.02 5.58 12.00
C VAL A 327 -23.53 6.93 12.53
N LEU A 328 -23.36 7.93 11.66
CA LEU A 328 -22.94 9.27 12.06
C LEU A 328 -23.97 9.93 12.95
N GLU A 329 -25.26 9.85 12.63
CA GLU A 329 -26.36 10.36 13.46
C GLU A 329 -26.37 9.72 14.85
N GLN A 330 -26.12 8.39 14.92
CA GLN A 330 -26.00 7.64 16.17
C GLN A 330 -24.71 7.91 16.96
N SER A 331 -23.78 8.67 16.38
CA SER A 331 -22.48 8.98 16.97
C SER A 331 -22.33 10.46 17.33
N ALA A 332 -23.41 11.24 17.32
CA ALA A 332 -23.39 12.70 17.54
C ALA A 332 -22.76 13.13 18.89
N ASP A 333 -22.69 12.23 19.88
CA ASP A 333 -22.10 12.45 21.20
C ASP A 333 -20.62 12.02 21.30
N ARG A 334 -20.01 11.57 20.19
CA ARG A 334 -18.64 11.02 20.15
C ARG A 334 -17.77 11.77 19.15
N TYR A 335 -16.47 11.87 19.41
CA TYR A 335 -15.53 12.22 18.34
C TYR A 335 -15.46 11.08 17.34
N VAL A 336 -15.56 11.40 16.07
CA VAL A 336 -15.59 10.43 14.98
C VAL A 336 -14.39 10.62 14.06
N ILE A 337 -13.70 9.53 13.75
CA ILE A 337 -12.76 9.43 12.64
C ILE A 337 -13.32 8.43 11.65
N VAL A 338 -13.51 8.86 10.40
CA VAL A 338 -13.84 7.92 9.32
C VAL A 338 -12.56 7.39 8.68
N THR A 339 -12.58 6.16 8.19
CA THR A 339 -11.43 5.52 7.56
C THR A 339 -11.86 4.90 6.24
N SER A 340 -11.10 5.09 5.17
CA SER A 340 -11.33 4.45 3.87
C SER A 340 -9.99 4.02 3.28
N HIS A 341 -10.03 3.23 2.21
CA HIS A 341 -8.84 3.08 1.38
C HIS A 341 -8.60 4.32 0.51
N HIS A 342 -9.51 4.59 -0.43
CA HIS A 342 -9.40 5.76 -1.29
C HIS A 342 -9.61 7.08 -0.53
N PRO A 343 -8.74 8.10 -0.69
CA PRO A 343 -9.00 9.46 -0.24
C PRO A 343 -10.13 10.11 -1.05
N SER A 344 -10.66 11.22 -0.56
CA SER A 344 -11.80 11.93 -1.14
C SER A 344 -11.59 12.28 -2.61
N TRP A 345 -10.41 12.77 -2.99
CA TRP A 345 -10.09 13.13 -4.38
C TRP A 345 -9.94 11.93 -5.33
N CYS A 346 -9.91 10.71 -4.80
CA CYS A 346 -9.94 9.46 -5.56
C CYS A 346 -11.34 8.82 -5.62
N LEU A 347 -12.36 9.46 -5.06
CA LEU A 347 -13.75 9.03 -5.21
C LEU A 347 -14.34 9.56 -6.52
N THR A 348 -13.91 8.98 -7.65
CA THR A 348 -14.26 9.42 -9.01
C THR A 348 -14.94 8.35 -9.87
N ASN A 349 -14.99 7.10 -9.40
CA ASN A 349 -15.48 5.96 -10.18
C ASN A 349 -17.00 5.79 -10.08
N ALA A 350 -17.74 6.51 -10.92
CA ALA A 350 -19.20 6.45 -10.97
C ALA A 350 -19.78 5.20 -11.65
N TYR A 351 -18.94 4.29 -12.15
CA TYR A 351 -19.42 3.12 -12.88
C TYR A 351 -20.24 2.19 -11.97
N THR A 352 -21.39 1.73 -12.46
CA THR A 352 -22.26 0.81 -11.74
C THR A 352 -23.17 0.01 -12.65
N ARG A 353 -23.67 -1.11 -12.14
CA ARG A 353 -24.74 -1.92 -12.75
C ARG A 353 -25.95 -2.09 -11.83
N ASP A 354 -25.75 -2.05 -10.51
CA ASP A 354 -26.78 -2.43 -9.53
C ASP A 354 -27.35 -1.22 -8.74
N GLU A 355 -26.49 -0.36 -8.18
CA GLU A 355 -26.92 0.80 -7.37
C GLU A 355 -26.18 2.10 -7.74
N PRO A 356 -26.78 3.29 -7.55
CA PRO A 356 -26.06 4.55 -7.74
C PRO A 356 -24.76 4.62 -6.91
N ARG A 357 -23.75 5.28 -7.47
CA ARG A 357 -22.45 5.50 -6.83
C ARG A 357 -22.28 6.98 -6.52
N HIS A 358 -21.86 7.26 -5.30
CA HIS A 358 -21.62 8.58 -4.78
C HIS A 358 -20.12 8.89 -4.78
N LEU A 359 -19.79 10.11 -5.17
CA LEU A 359 -18.43 10.58 -5.39
C LEU A 359 -17.99 11.56 -4.29
N ALA A 360 -16.76 12.05 -4.41
CA ALA A 360 -16.09 12.94 -3.46
C ALA A 360 -17.00 14.02 -2.83
N ALA A 361 -17.68 14.80 -3.67
CA ALA A 361 -18.47 15.95 -3.21
C ALA A 361 -19.63 15.55 -2.28
N GLU A 362 -20.31 14.44 -2.58
CA GLU A 362 -21.45 13.98 -1.78
C GLU A 362 -21.00 13.40 -0.43
N VAL A 363 -19.88 12.66 -0.44
CA VAL A 363 -19.31 12.07 0.77
C VAL A 363 -18.75 13.17 1.68
N VAL A 364 -17.96 14.10 1.14
CA VAL A 364 -17.40 15.22 1.92
C VAL A 364 -18.52 16.09 2.50
N HIS A 365 -19.59 16.38 1.73
CA HIS A 365 -20.73 17.13 2.25
C HIS A 365 -21.42 16.40 3.40
N LEU A 366 -21.66 15.09 3.28
CA LEU A 366 -22.21 14.29 4.37
C LEU A 366 -21.35 14.39 5.64
N LEU A 367 -20.03 14.27 5.52
CA LEU A 367 -19.12 14.35 6.67
C LEU A 367 -19.07 15.76 7.27
N LEU A 368 -19.11 16.80 6.44
CA LEU A 368 -19.22 18.18 6.90
C LEU A 368 -20.56 18.43 7.62
N ASP A 369 -21.67 17.82 7.22
CA ASP A 369 -22.96 17.96 7.92
C ASP A 369 -22.96 17.34 9.33
N HIS A 370 -21.92 16.60 9.70
CA HIS A 370 -21.76 15.96 11.01
C HIS A 370 -20.54 16.56 11.75
N PRO A 371 -20.74 17.62 12.57
CA PRO A 371 -19.67 18.35 13.26
C PRO A 371 -18.70 17.49 14.09
N GLN A 372 -19.19 16.37 14.60
CA GLN A 372 -18.43 15.44 15.42
C GLN A 372 -17.37 14.63 14.66
N VAL A 373 -17.40 14.65 13.32
CA VAL A 373 -16.33 14.10 12.48
C VAL A 373 -15.13 15.04 12.59
N ILE A 374 -14.04 14.53 13.17
CA ILE A 374 -12.81 15.28 13.41
C ILE A 374 -11.68 14.92 12.43
N ALA A 375 -11.74 13.73 11.82
CA ALA A 375 -10.77 13.35 10.80
C ALA A 375 -11.28 12.30 9.83
N TRP A 376 -10.56 12.16 8.72
CA TRP A 376 -10.67 11.07 7.77
C TRP A 376 -9.27 10.47 7.51
N PHE A 377 -9.04 9.20 7.84
CA PHE A 377 -7.79 8.50 7.49
C PHE A 377 -7.93 7.68 6.19
N SER A 378 -6.95 7.82 5.29
CA SER A 378 -6.94 7.16 3.97
C SER A 378 -5.54 6.68 3.52
N GLY A 379 -5.51 5.94 2.42
CA GLY A 379 -4.33 5.33 1.78
C GLY A 379 -4.27 5.58 0.28
N HIS A 380 -4.03 4.52 -0.51
CA HIS A 380 -4.26 4.40 -1.96
C HIS A 380 -3.26 5.13 -2.87
N VAL A 381 -2.84 6.34 -2.51
CA VAL A 381 -1.96 7.17 -3.37
C VAL A 381 -0.47 7.02 -3.06
N HIS A 382 -0.14 6.14 -2.11
CA HIS A 382 1.23 5.82 -1.69
C HIS A 382 2.03 7.05 -1.25
N ALA A 383 1.34 8.07 -0.73
CA ALA A 383 1.95 9.32 -0.33
C ALA A 383 1.40 9.83 1.01
N HIS A 384 2.26 10.47 1.78
CA HIS A 384 1.80 11.24 2.94
C HIS A 384 1.15 12.54 2.46
N ALA A 385 -0.13 12.72 2.78
CA ALA A 385 -0.86 13.94 2.42
C ALA A 385 -1.81 14.37 3.54
N SER A 386 -2.17 15.65 3.54
CA SER A 386 -3.20 16.19 4.42
C SER A 386 -4.04 17.23 3.69
N LEU A 387 -5.35 17.20 3.90
CA LEU A 387 -6.32 18.12 3.30
C LEU A 387 -7.31 18.60 4.36
N TRP A 388 -7.54 19.91 4.44
CA TRP A 388 -8.57 20.48 5.29
C TRP A 388 -9.90 20.59 4.55
N HIS A 389 -10.92 19.92 5.05
CA HIS A 389 -12.30 20.06 4.55
C HIS A 389 -13.04 21.06 5.42
N GLU A 390 -13.48 22.16 4.82
CA GLU A 390 -13.96 23.34 5.54
C GLU A 390 -15.46 23.58 5.37
N ARG A 391 -16.13 23.92 6.48
CA ARG A 391 -17.49 24.45 6.53
C ARG A 391 -17.51 25.98 6.38
N ALA A 392 -18.68 26.55 6.12
CA ALA A 392 -18.83 28.01 6.00
C ALA A 392 -18.37 28.80 7.25
N ASP A 393 -18.40 28.19 8.43
CA ASP A 393 -17.96 28.80 9.70
C ASP A 393 -16.47 28.57 10.02
N ARG A 394 -15.69 28.06 9.05
CA ARG A 394 -14.26 27.72 9.16
C ARG A 394 -13.95 26.53 10.08
N SER A 395 -14.96 25.87 10.65
CA SER A 395 -14.77 24.55 11.26
C SER A 395 -14.72 23.48 10.18
N GLY A 396 -14.31 22.26 10.52
CA GLY A 396 -14.07 21.24 9.51
C GLY A 396 -13.52 19.96 10.10
N PHE A 397 -12.86 19.18 9.25
CA PHE A 397 -12.06 18.03 9.63
C PHE A 397 -10.83 17.89 8.74
N TRP A 398 -9.80 17.25 9.27
CA TRP A 398 -8.60 16.90 8.49
C TRP A 398 -8.76 15.54 7.83
N GLU A 399 -8.56 15.48 6.53
CA GLU A 399 -8.28 14.23 5.82
C GLU A 399 -6.76 14.01 5.80
N ILE A 400 -6.32 12.84 6.23
CA ILE A 400 -4.92 12.46 6.41
C ILE A 400 -4.68 11.16 5.67
N THR A 401 -3.73 11.19 4.75
CA THR A 401 -3.35 10.04 3.93
C THR A 401 -1.95 9.57 4.30
N THR A 402 -1.78 8.26 4.45
CA THR A 402 -0.50 7.63 4.81
C THR A 402 0.11 6.94 3.62
N ALA A 403 1.44 7.07 3.47
CA ALA A 403 2.18 6.41 2.41
C ALA A 403 2.15 4.88 2.52
N SER A 404 2.54 4.20 1.45
CA SER A 404 2.51 2.74 1.39
C SER A 404 3.73 2.11 2.05
N MET A 405 3.66 0.79 2.28
CA MET A 405 4.82 -0.02 2.65
C MET A 405 5.51 -0.67 1.45
N ILE A 406 4.92 -0.60 0.25
CA ILE A 406 5.52 -1.16 -0.97
C ILE A 406 6.44 -0.16 -1.67
N ASP A 407 6.06 1.12 -1.69
CA ASP A 407 6.80 2.20 -2.33
C ASP A 407 7.51 3.07 -1.32
N TRP A 408 8.49 3.84 -1.79
CA TRP A 408 9.12 4.87 -0.97
C TRP A 408 8.04 5.81 -0.37
N PRO A 409 8.08 6.13 0.94
CA PRO A 409 9.17 5.89 1.90
C PRO A 409 9.08 4.62 2.76
N GLN A 410 8.09 3.74 2.57
CA GLN A 410 7.84 2.56 3.42
C GLN A 410 7.60 2.92 4.90
N GLN A 411 6.62 3.79 5.15
CA GLN A 411 6.36 4.37 6.48
C GLN A 411 4.89 4.28 6.88
N ALA A 412 4.68 3.99 8.16
CA ALA A 412 3.44 4.23 8.88
C ALA A 412 3.50 5.59 9.61
N ARG A 413 2.47 5.90 10.40
CA ARG A 413 2.51 7.01 11.35
C ARG A 413 1.80 6.68 12.66
N VAL A 414 2.32 7.18 13.77
CA VAL A 414 1.62 7.25 15.05
C VAL A 414 0.80 8.55 15.07
N VAL A 415 -0.49 8.47 15.37
CA VAL A 415 -1.38 9.63 15.53
C VAL A 415 -1.92 9.64 16.95
N GLU A 416 -1.61 10.71 17.69
CA GLU A 416 -2.21 10.99 18.99
C GLU A 416 -3.37 11.98 18.80
N ILE A 417 -4.57 11.58 19.23
CA ILE A 417 -5.76 12.43 19.22
C ILE A 417 -5.90 13.04 20.61
N ILE A 418 -5.83 14.37 20.69
CA ILE A 418 -5.65 15.10 21.95
C ILE A 418 -6.75 16.15 22.07
N ARG A 419 -7.48 16.10 23.18
CA ARG A 419 -8.38 17.18 23.59
C ARG A 419 -7.58 18.23 24.37
N ALA A 420 -7.47 19.40 23.79
CA ALA A 420 -6.89 20.60 24.40
C ALA A 420 -8.01 21.58 24.82
N ASP A 421 -7.64 22.72 25.40
CA ASP A 421 -8.60 23.73 25.83
C ASP A 421 -9.34 24.34 24.62
N GLY A 422 -10.58 23.90 24.40
CA GLY A 422 -11.45 24.35 23.31
C GLY A 422 -11.07 23.83 21.91
N ALA A 423 -10.13 22.90 21.79
CA ALA A 423 -9.62 22.41 20.51
C ALA A 423 -9.33 20.90 20.53
N ILE A 424 -9.36 20.28 19.35
CA ILE A 424 -8.80 18.95 19.10
C ILE A 424 -7.50 19.12 18.31
N ALA A 425 -6.45 18.44 18.78
CA ALA A 425 -5.18 18.33 18.09
C ALA A 425 -4.94 16.88 17.66
N MET A 426 -4.42 16.69 16.45
CA MET A 426 -3.91 15.41 15.97
C MET A 426 -2.41 15.55 15.76
N ARG A 427 -1.63 14.94 16.65
CA ARG A 427 -0.18 14.93 16.56
C ARG A 427 0.27 13.70 15.78
N SER A 428 0.91 13.92 14.64
CA SER A 428 1.43 12.87 13.76
C SER A 428 2.94 12.73 13.92
N THR A 429 3.41 11.49 14.04
CA THR A 429 4.84 11.14 14.01
C THR A 429 5.02 9.97 13.06
N LEU A 430 5.86 10.13 12.03
CA LEU A 430 6.18 9.08 11.08
C LEU A 430 6.90 7.93 11.78
N LEU A 431 6.61 6.71 11.35
CA LEU A 431 7.15 5.46 11.89
C LEU A 431 7.74 4.64 10.75
N ASP A 432 9.08 4.53 10.73
CA ASP A 432 9.80 3.59 9.86
C ASP A 432 9.67 2.16 10.36
N HIS A 433 9.72 1.16 9.46
CA HIS A 433 9.89 -0.23 9.87
C HIS A 433 11.27 -0.48 10.50
N ALA A 434 11.38 -1.51 11.34
CA ALA A 434 12.54 -1.75 12.21
C ALA A 434 13.83 -2.19 11.49
N ALA A 435 13.79 -2.37 10.17
CA ALA A 435 14.95 -2.78 9.40
C ALA A 435 16.05 -1.71 9.40
N PRO A 436 17.34 -2.10 9.43
CA PRO A 436 18.44 -1.17 9.28
C PRO A 436 18.29 -0.24 8.07
N VAL A 437 18.75 1.01 8.18
CA VAL A 437 18.76 1.95 7.05
C VAL A 437 19.82 1.57 6.02
N SER A 438 21.00 1.16 6.49
CA SER A 438 22.05 0.62 5.64
C SER A 438 21.69 -0.80 5.21
N TRP A 439 21.89 -1.10 3.93
CA TRP A 439 21.67 -2.43 3.36
C TRP A 439 23.02 -3.06 2.95
N SER A 440 23.02 -4.35 2.66
CA SER A 440 24.18 -5.09 2.14
C SER A 440 23.71 -6.21 1.22
N ALA A 441 24.43 -6.46 0.13
CA ALA A 441 24.16 -7.60 -0.76
C ALA A 441 24.35 -8.96 -0.05
N ASP A 442 25.14 -9.00 1.02
CA ASP A 442 25.32 -10.20 1.85
C ASP A 442 24.26 -10.32 2.96
N GLY A 443 23.40 -9.30 3.14
CA GLY A 443 22.42 -9.21 4.21
C GLY A 443 21.16 -10.06 4.00
N LEU A 444 21.34 -11.31 3.58
CA LEU A 444 20.23 -12.17 3.18
C LEU A 444 19.68 -13.04 4.32
N ASP A 445 20.47 -13.26 5.38
CA ASP A 445 20.23 -14.29 6.40
C ASP A 445 19.01 -14.09 7.30
N ASP A 446 18.47 -12.87 7.39
CA ASP A 446 17.27 -12.54 8.16
C ASP A 446 16.34 -11.59 7.40
N HIS A 447 15.09 -11.48 7.88
CA HIS A 447 14.08 -10.63 7.24
C HIS A 447 14.39 -9.14 7.33
N GLY A 448 15.15 -8.70 8.34
CA GLY A 448 15.53 -7.30 8.50
C GLY A 448 16.46 -6.85 7.38
N GLY A 449 17.48 -7.65 7.04
CA GLY A 449 18.38 -7.36 5.91
C GLY A 449 17.64 -7.32 4.56
N LEU A 450 16.70 -8.25 4.35
CA LEU A 450 15.83 -8.26 3.16
C LEU A 450 14.91 -7.03 3.10
N ALA A 451 14.34 -6.60 4.23
CA ALA A 451 13.54 -5.38 4.29
C ALA A 451 14.38 -4.10 4.05
N SER A 452 15.64 -4.06 4.48
CA SER A 452 16.57 -2.98 4.14
C SER A 452 16.84 -2.89 2.63
N ILE A 453 16.99 -4.05 1.97
CA ILE A 453 17.12 -4.13 0.51
C ILE A 453 15.86 -3.59 -0.17
N SER A 454 14.66 -3.99 0.31
CA SER A 454 13.40 -3.46 -0.21
C SER A 454 13.33 -1.94 -0.14
N ARG A 455 13.70 -1.36 1.02
CA ARG A 455 13.68 0.09 1.23
C ARG A 455 14.59 0.85 0.26
N VAL A 456 15.81 0.38 0.03
CA VAL A 456 16.72 1.07 -0.92
C VAL A 456 16.27 0.91 -2.37
N LEU A 457 15.69 -0.24 -2.73
CA LEU A 457 15.13 -0.47 -4.06
C LEU A 457 13.94 0.44 -4.32
N SER A 458 13.00 0.54 -3.37
CA SER A 458 11.81 1.40 -3.50
C SER A 458 12.18 2.89 -3.59
N ALA A 459 13.26 3.30 -2.90
CA ALA A 459 13.82 4.65 -2.99
C ALA A 459 14.38 4.95 -4.40
N ASN A 460 14.90 3.93 -5.08
CA ASN A 460 15.59 4.02 -6.36
C ASN A 460 14.78 3.51 -7.55
N ASP A 461 13.44 3.47 -7.41
CA ASP A 461 12.51 3.12 -8.48
C ASP A 461 12.92 3.81 -9.79
N TYR A 462 13.19 3.00 -10.82
CA TYR A 462 13.70 3.52 -12.08
C TYR A 462 12.60 4.16 -12.95
N HIS A 463 11.33 3.93 -12.64
CA HIS A 463 10.23 4.66 -13.27
C HIS A 463 10.07 6.06 -12.67
N ASP A 464 10.55 6.32 -11.46
CA ASP A 464 10.20 7.53 -10.67
C ASP A 464 11.41 8.37 -10.23
N ARG A 465 12.41 8.54 -11.09
CA ARG A 465 13.65 9.29 -10.78
C ARG A 465 13.57 10.81 -10.94
N ASP A 466 12.46 11.34 -11.44
CA ASP A 466 12.29 12.76 -11.76
C ASP A 466 11.68 13.58 -10.59
N GLY A 467 11.89 13.16 -9.34
CA GLY A 467 11.49 13.91 -8.13
C GLY A 467 10.11 13.54 -7.55
N ILE A 468 9.48 12.47 -8.06
CA ILE A 468 8.22 11.93 -7.51
C ILE A 468 8.42 11.41 -6.08
N GLN A 469 9.63 10.98 -5.69
CA GLN A 469 9.91 10.55 -4.32
C GLN A 469 9.56 11.64 -3.28
N ALA A 470 9.83 12.91 -3.59
CA ALA A 470 9.47 14.02 -2.71
C ALA A 470 7.95 14.22 -2.59
N VAL A 471 7.18 13.83 -3.62
CA VAL A 471 5.72 13.83 -3.57
C VAL A 471 5.22 12.72 -2.64
N ARG A 472 5.79 11.50 -2.75
CA ARG A 472 5.42 10.35 -1.89
C ARG A 472 5.76 10.57 -0.41
N GLU A 473 6.89 11.20 -0.12
CA GLU A 473 7.24 11.59 1.26
C GLU A 473 6.25 12.58 1.88
N GLY A 474 5.53 13.33 1.05
CA GLY A 474 4.63 14.38 1.49
C GLY A 474 5.32 15.69 1.86
N LEU A 475 4.52 16.75 1.88
CA LEU A 475 4.93 18.06 2.37
C LEU A 475 5.24 18.02 3.89
N PRO A 476 6.04 18.96 4.42
CA PRO A 476 6.34 19.00 5.86
C PRO A 476 5.10 18.98 6.77
N ASP A 477 4.01 19.62 6.37
CA ASP A 477 2.73 19.68 7.07
C ASP A 477 1.87 18.41 6.95
N ALA A 478 2.31 17.40 6.20
CA ALA A 478 1.69 16.08 6.09
C ALA A 478 2.47 14.97 6.83
N ARG A 479 3.61 15.30 7.46
CA ARG A 479 4.54 14.33 8.08
C ARG A 479 4.50 14.38 9.62
N ASN A 480 5.57 14.87 10.24
CA ASN A 480 5.65 15.14 11.67
C ASN A 480 5.07 16.52 11.96
N THR A 481 3.78 16.58 12.28
CA THR A 481 3.07 17.85 12.47
C THR A 481 1.97 17.72 13.53
N VAL A 482 1.36 18.85 13.87
CA VAL A 482 0.12 18.90 14.65
C VAL A 482 -0.96 19.57 13.83
N TRP A 483 -2.02 18.84 13.53
CA TRP A 483 -3.21 19.40 12.91
C TRP A 483 -4.21 19.83 13.99
N TRP A 484 -4.68 21.07 13.90
CA TRP A 484 -5.58 21.67 14.88
C TRP A 484 -6.96 21.91 14.29
N GLN A 485 -7.98 21.78 15.12
CA GLN A 485 -9.33 22.22 14.83
C GLN A 485 -10.11 22.60 16.10
N PRO A 486 -11.18 23.39 16.00
CA PRO A 486 -12.08 23.63 17.13
C PRO A 486 -12.64 22.31 17.69
N ASP A 487 -12.85 22.24 19.01
CA ASP A 487 -13.50 21.07 19.63
C ASP A 487 -15.01 21.09 19.34
N PRO A 488 -15.52 20.16 18.51
CA PRO A 488 -16.93 20.16 18.12
C PRO A 488 -17.87 19.71 19.26
N LEU A 489 -17.33 19.11 20.33
CA LEU A 489 -18.09 18.64 21.49
C LEU A 489 -17.84 19.52 22.72
N ALA A 490 -17.03 20.58 22.60
CA ALA A 490 -16.95 21.58 23.65
C ALA A 490 -18.36 22.15 23.89
N SER A 491 -18.78 22.16 25.16
CA SER A 491 -20.06 22.74 25.52
C SER A 491 -20.06 24.20 25.08
N ALA A 492 -20.89 24.56 24.10
CA ALA A 492 -21.23 25.96 23.84
C ALA A 492 -21.65 26.56 25.19
N GLY A 493 -20.89 27.55 25.68
CA GLY A 493 -20.81 27.93 27.09
C GLY A 493 -22.12 27.82 27.87
N ARG A 494 -22.05 27.13 29.01
CA ARG A 494 -22.99 27.32 30.12
C ARG A 494 -22.73 28.65 30.81
#